data_AF-A0A7V9P5S8-F1
#
_entry.id   AF-A0A7V9P5S8-F1
#
_cell.length_a   1.000
_cell.length_b   1.000
_cell.length_c   1.000
_cell.angle_alpha   90.00
_cell.angle_beta   90.00
_cell.angle_gamma   90.00
#
_symmetry.space_group_name_H-M   'P 1'
#
loop_
_entity.id
_entity.type
_entity.pdbx_description
1 polymer ?
#
loop_
_entity_poly.entity_id
_entity_poly.type
_entity_poly.pdbx_seq_one_letter_code
_entity_poly.pdbx_strand_id
1 'polypeptide(L)' 'AQIVGPRAGELIHECVLAMKTRCLAGRLAEAIHAYPSASMAVQQAGAQLFPLGRALVED' A
#
# COMPACT_ATOMS: atom_id res chain seq x y z
N ALA A 1 -6.60 -2.31 7.32
CA ALA A 1 -5.97 -1.01 6.99
C ALA A 1 -6.71 0.08 7.75
N GLN A 2 -5.97 1.09 8.24
CA GLN A 2 -6.51 2.25 8.93
C GLN A 2 -5.85 3.49 8.35
N ILE A 3 -6.64 4.52 8.05
CA ILE A 3 -6.15 5.77 7.47
C ILE A 3 -6.82 6.91 8.24
N VAL A 4 -6.01 7.87 8.71
CA VAL A 4 -6.47 9.08 9.38
C VAL A 4 -5.86 10.27 8.64
N GLY A 5 -6.71 11.19 8.20
CA GLY A 5 -6.27 12.40 7.49
C GLY A 5 -7.21 12.79 6.34
N PRO A 6 -6.82 13.82 5.57
CA PRO A 6 -7.57 14.25 4.40
C PRO A 6 -7.79 13.10 3.41
N ARG A 7 -9.01 13.01 2.86
CA ARG A 7 -9.38 12.01 1.84
C ARG A 7 -9.26 10.54 2.29
N ALA A 8 -9.31 10.26 3.59
CA ALA A 8 -9.21 8.89 4.11
C ALA A 8 -10.29 7.95 3.56
N GLY A 9 -11.51 8.47 3.32
CA GLY A 9 -12.61 7.70 2.73
C GLY A 9 -12.36 7.28 1.29
N GLU A 10 -11.65 8.09 0.51
CA GLU A 10 -11.26 7.77 -0.86
C GLU A 10 -10.05 6.84 -0.88
N LEU A 11 -9.03 7.12 -0.06
CA LEU A 11 -7.78 6.34 -0.02
C LEU A 11 -7.99 4.89 0.44
N ILE A 12 -8.93 4.65 1.37
CA ILE A 12 -9.16 3.30 1.90
C ILE A 12 -9.62 2.32 0.80
N HIS A 13 -10.19 2.82 -0.30
CA HIS A 13 -10.66 1.97 -1.40
C HIS A 13 -9.53 1.23 -2.12
N GLU A 14 -8.31 1.76 -2.15
CA GLU A 14 -7.13 1.06 -2.68
C GLU A 14 -6.82 -0.19 -1.84
N CYS A 15 -6.84 -0.04 -0.51
CA CYS A 15 -6.66 -1.15 0.42
C CYS A 15 -7.79 -2.17 0.32
N VAL A 16 -9.05 -1.71 0.20
CA VAL A 16 -10.22 -2.58 0.04
C VAL A 16 -10.11 -3.39 -1.25
N LEU A 17 -9.75 -2.76 -2.37
CA LEU A 17 -9.57 -3.46 -3.64
C LEU A 17 -8.46 -4.51 -3.56
N ALA A 18 -7.33 -4.18 -2.94
CA ALA A 18 -6.23 -5.13 -2.73
C ALA A 18 -6.68 -6.32 -1.87
N MET A 19 -7.44 -6.10 -0.79
CA MET A 19 -7.99 -7.17 0.05
C MET A 19 -8.98 -8.04 -0.73
N LYS A 20 -9.92 -7.43 -1.46
CA LYS A 20 -10.93 -8.16 -2.25
C LYS A 20 -10.32 -9.00 -3.36
N THR A 21 -9.20 -8.56 -3.93
CA THR A 21 -8.45 -9.30 -4.97
C THR A 21 -7.37 -10.21 -4.40
N ARG A 22 -7.21 -10.27 -3.07
CA ARG A 22 -6.12 -11.00 -2.39
C ARG A 22 -4.73 -10.61 -2.91
N CYS A 23 -4.57 -9.33 -3.25
CA CYS A 23 -3.30 -8.76 -3.68
C CYS A 23 -2.35 -8.61 -2.49
N LEU A 24 -1.07 -8.92 -2.69
CA LEU A 24 -0.04 -8.70 -1.67
C LEU A 24 0.15 -7.20 -1.44
N ALA A 25 0.33 -6.79 -0.18
CA ALA A 25 0.53 -5.38 0.15
C ALA A 25 1.77 -4.76 -0.52
N GLY A 26 2.81 -5.56 -0.79
CA GLY A 26 3.98 -5.11 -1.57
C GLY A 26 3.65 -4.66 -2.99
N ARG A 27 2.59 -5.21 -3.61
CA ARG A 27 2.14 -4.78 -4.94
C ARG A 27 1.46 -3.41 -4.92
N LEU A 28 0.88 -2.99 -3.79
CA LEU A 28 0.41 -1.60 -3.64
C LEU A 28 1.58 -0.61 -3.57
N ALA A 29 2.71 -1.03 -2.98
CA ALA A 29 3.91 -0.21 -2.90
C ALA A 29 4.62 -0.08 -4.27
N GLU A 30 4.65 -1.17 -5.04
CA GLU A 30 5.25 -1.23 -6.38
C GLU A 30 4.38 -0.60 -7.47
N ALA A 31 3.09 -0.39 -7.21
CA ALA A 31 2.19 0.26 -8.16
C ALA A 31 2.62 1.71 -8.45
N ILE A 32 2.23 2.22 -9.62
CA ILE A 32 2.42 3.63 -9.96
C ILE A 32 1.34 4.46 -9.27
N HIS A 33 1.77 5.41 -8.44
CA HIS A 33 0.91 6.41 -7.81
C HIS A 33 1.14 7.76 -8.47
N ALA A 34 0.06 8.50 -8.72
CA ALA A 34 0.15 9.81 -9.36
C ALA A 34 0.90 10.82 -8.47
N TYR A 35 1.76 11.65 -9.07
CA TYR A 35 2.50 12.70 -8.39
C TYR A 35 2.05 14.10 -8.83
N PRO A 36 1.81 15.06 -7.90
CA PRO A 36 1.68 14.89 -6.46
C PRO A 36 0.24 14.47 -6.07
N SER A 37 0.08 13.46 -5.22
CA SER A 37 -1.25 13.03 -4.74
C SER A 37 -1.22 12.41 -3.34
N ALA A 38 -2.40 12.35 -2.71
CA ALA A 38 -2.57 11.70 -1.41
C ALA A 38 -2.37 10.17 -1.46
N SER A 39 -2.54 9.54 -2.64
CA SER A 39 -2.32 8.08 -2.83
C SER A 39 -0.87 7.66 -2.56
N MET A 40 0.09 8.58 -2.70
CA MET A 40 1.48 8.36 -2.27
C MET A 40 1.59 7.89 -0.81
N ALA A 41 0.68 8.30 0.08
CA ALA A 41 0.66 7.83 1.47
C ALA A 41 0.37 6.32 1.58
N VAL A 42 -0.53 5.79 0.75
CA VAL A 42 -0.82 4.35 0.67
C VAL A 42 0.39 3.59 0.11
N GLN A 43 1.03 4.14 -0.92
CA GLN A 43 2.27 3.58 -1.49
C GLN A 43 3.37 3.44 -0.43
N GLN A 44 3.66 4.53 0.28
CA GLN A 44 4.73 4.59 1.27
C GLN A 44 4.42 3.70 2.49
N ALA A 45 3.18 3.72 2.98
CA ALA A 45 2.76 2.82 4.06
C ALA A 45 2.86 1.34 3.65
N GLY A 46 2.51 1.01 2.41
CA GLY A 46 2.69 -0.34 1.85
C GLY A 46 4.15 -0.76 1.80
N ALA A 47 5.05 0.16 1.41
CA ALA A 47 6.49 -0.10 1.33
C ALA A 47 7.10 -0.39 2.71
N GLN A 48 6.60 0.27 3.77
CA GLN A 48 7.08 0.07 5.15
C GLN A 48 6.76 -1.31 5.73
N LEU A 49 5.82 -2.08 5.14
CA LEU A 49 5.51 -3.44 5.59
C LEU A 49 6.62 -4.44 5.22
N PHE A 50 7.47 -4.11 4.25
CA PHE A 50 8.54 -5.00 3.78
C PHE A 50 9.89 -4.28 3.72
N PRO A 51 10.42 -3.80 4.86
CA PRO A 51 11.67 -3.04 4.89
C PRO A 51 12.90 -3.84 4.40
N LEU A 52 12.80 -5.18 4.34
CA LEU A 52 13.85 -6.09 3.86
C LEU A 52 13.47 -6.94 2.63
N GLY A 53 12.23 -6.88 2.12
CA GLY A 53 11.78 -7.77 1.04
C GLY A 53 12.00 -9.27 1.31
N ARG A 54 11.94 -10.13 0.27
CA ARG A 54 12.08 -11.60 0.35
C ARG A 54 13.48 -12.08 0.84
N ALA A 55 14.35 -11.20 1.31
CA ALA A 55 15.74 -11.50 1.66
C ALA A 55 15.92 -12.37 2.93
N LEU A 56 14.85 -12.57 3.72
CA LEU A 56 14.86 -13.38 4.94
C LEU A 56 14.08 -14.69 4.82
N VAL A 57 13.74 -15.13 3.60
CA VAL A 57 13.26 -16.50 3.41
C VAL A 57 14.51 -17.39 3.40
N GLU A 58 14.86 -17.93 4.56
CA GLU A 58 15.79 -19.06 4.66
C GLU A 58 15.07 -20.32 4.14
N ASP A 59 15.76 -21.08 3.29
CA ASP A 59 15.29 -22.35 2.70
C ASP A 59 15.13 -23.46 3.76
#